data_AF-A0A5P8M132-F1
#
_entry.id   AF-A0A5P8M132-F1
#
_cell.length_a   1.000
_cell.length_b   1.000
_cell.length_c   1.000
_cell.angle_alpha   90.00
_cell.angle_beta   90.00
_cell.angle_gamma   90.00
#
_symmetry.space_group_name_H-M   'P 1'
#
loop_
_entity.id
_entity.type
_entity.pdbx_description
1 polymer ?
#
loop_
_entity_poly.entity_id
_entity_poly.type
_entity_poly.pdbx_seq_one_letter_code
_entity_poly.pdbx_strand_id
1 'polypeptide(L)'
;MTRQFLRKEYLLAAHPTTWFFVWLGALVLVPAYPYSVVFFFAMLAPSLDLVYAKQTNDILYTALLPTGKAGVVRGKVLYTFTFQTVMLLLTIPWALLRTLYIQTNPAGINANVAYFGFGLLALAVFDYLFLTGFFKTG
;
A
#
# COMPACT_ATOMS: atom_id res chain seq x y z
N MET A 1 16.10 -15.61 1.57
CA MET A 1 16.64 -14.23 1.48
C MET A 1 15.55 -13.15 1.40
N THR A 2 14.46 -13.29 0.63
CA THR A 2 13.41 -12.24 0.50
C THR A 2 12.70 -11.87 1.80
N ARG A 3 12.40 -12.87 2.66
CA ARG A 3 11.75 -12.68 3.96
C ARG A 3 12.50 -11.71 4.89
N GLN A 4 13.83 -11.70 4.84
CA GLN A 4 14.64 -10.85 5.72
C GLN A 4 14.50 -9.36 5.36
N PHE A 5 14.39 -9.06 4.06
CA PHE A 5 14.20 -7.69 3.58
C PHE A 5 12.81 -7.21 3.97
N LEU A 6 11.78 -8.02 3.73
CA LEU A 6 10.41 -7.67 4.10
C LEU A 6 10.27 -7.42 5.62
N ARG A 7 10.87 -8.30 6.43
CA ARG A 7 10.86 -8.15 7.89
C ARG A 7 11.56 -6.86 8.33
N LYS A 8 12.68 -6.51 7.70
CA LYS A 8 13.38 -5.25 7.97
C LYS A 8 12.52 -4.05 7.59
N GLU A 9 11.84 -4.08 6.45
CA GLU A 9 10.97 -2.99 6.03
C GLU A 9 9.86 -2.73 7.06
N TYR A 10 9.12 -3.76 7.47
CA TYR A 10 8.03 -3.59 8.45
C TYR A 10 8.50 -3.26 9.88
N LEU A 11 9.64 -3.80 10.32
CA LEU A 11 10.09 -3.60 11.71
C LEU A 11 10.95 -2.36 11.93
N LEU A 12 11.69 -1.92 10.92
CA LEU A 12 12.72 -0.88 11.07
C LEU A 12 12.52 0.33 10.16
N ALA A 13 11.85 0.18 9.02
CA ALA A 13 11.72 1.27 8.04
C ALA A 13 10.29 1.83 7.89
N ALA A 14 9.27 1.04 8.24
CA ALA A 14 7.87 1.45 8.13
C ALA A 14 7.56 2.59 9.10
N HIS A 15 7.06 3.70 8.57
CA HIS A 15 6.63 4.82 9.38
C HIS A 15 5.39 4.43 10.22
N PRO A 16 5.20 4.97 11.44
CA PRO A 16 4.05 4.65 12.27
C PRO A 16 2.69 4.89 11.58
N THR A 17 2.62 5.85 10.64
CA THR A 17 1.40 6.15 9.87
C THR A 17 0.96 4.98 9.00
N THR A 18 1.87 4.11 8.57
CA THR A 18 1.55 2.95 7.74
C THR A 18 0.61 2.01 8.49
N TRP A 19 0.88 1.75 9.77
CA TRP A 19 0.01 0.92 10.61
C TRP A 19 -1.38 1.52 10.79
N PHE A 20 -1.49 2.85 10.84
CA PHE A 20 -2.78 3.54 10.85
C PHE A 20 -3.50 3.41 9.49
N PHE A 21 -2.78 3.58 8.38
CA PHE A 21 -3.37 3.52 7.03
C PHE A 21 -3.90 2.14 6.66
N VAL A 22 -3.30 1.06 7.16
CA VAL A 22 -3.84 -0.30 6.99
C VAL A 22 -5.32 -0.38 7.38
N TRP A 23 -5.72 0.30 8.45
CA TRP A 23 -7.09 0.27 8.96
C TRP A 23 -8.07 1.14 8.16
N LEU A 24 -7.57 2.06 7.32
CA LEU A 24 -8.42 2.93 6.50
C LEU A 24 -9.17 2.18 5.39
N GLY A 25 -8.89 0.88 5.19
CA GLY A 25 -9.78 -0.01 4.43
C GLY A 25 -11.22 -0.05 4.96
N ALA A 26 -11.41 0.22 6.26
CA ALA A 26 -12.74 0.28 6.88
C ALA A 26 -13.58 1.47 6.42
N LEU A 27 -13.01 2.46 5.71
CA LEU A 27 -13.76 3.62 5.20
C LEU A 27 -14.87 3.24 4.21
N VAL A 28 -14.86 2.01 3.68
CA VAL A 28 -15.97 1.46 2.89
C VAL A 28 -17.30 1.41 3.66
N LEU A 29 -17.26 1.36 5.00
CA LEU A 29 -18.46 1.41 5.83
C LEU A 29 -19.09 2.80 5.89
N VAL A 30 -18.33 3.85 5.62
CA VAL A 30 -18.84 5.22 5.72
C VAL A 30 -19.88 5.45 4.61
N PRO A 31 -21.13 5.82 4.96
CA PRO A 31 -22.17 6.10 3.97
C PRO A 31 -21.77 7.30 3.09
N ALA A 32 -22.11 7.23 1.79
CA ALA A 32 -21.83 8.28 0.81
C ALA A 32 -20.34 8.70 0.71
N TYR A 33 -19.41 7.83 1.11
CA TYR A 33 -17.98 8.09 0.99
C TYR A 33 -17.44 7.61 -0.38
N PRO A 34 -16.56 8.37 -1.04
CA PRO A 34 -15.91 7.93 -2.27
C PRO A 34 -14.89 6.81 -1.98
N TYR A 35 -15.26 5.56 -2.29
CA TYR A 35 -14.44 4.39 -1.95
C TYR A 35 -13.09 4.32 -2.68
N SER A 36 -12.91 5.08 -3.76
CA SER A 36 -11.61 5.24 -4.43
C SER A 36 -10.53 5.84 -3.53
N VAL A 37 -10.92 6.60 -2.49
CA VAL A 37 -9.98 7.20 -1.54
C VAL A 37 -9.26 6.14 -0.68
N VAL A 38 -9.83 4.94 -0.54
CA VAL A 38 -9.13 3.82 0.08
C VAL A 38 -7.87 3.45 -0.71
N PHE A 39 -7.96 3.45 -2.05
CA PHE A 39 -6.79 3.19 -2.90
C PHE A 39 -5.76 4.31 -2.82
N PHE A 40 -6.22 5.56 -2.66
CA PHE A 40 -5.31 6.68 -2.43
C PHE A 40 -4.46 6.48 -1.17
N PHE A 41 -5.06 6.06 -0.04
CA PHE A 41 -4.30 5.75 1.17
C PHE A 41 -3.36 4.55 1.01
N ALA A 42 -3.77 3.56 0.21
CA ALA A 42 -2.93 2.41 -0.13
C ALA A 42 -1.68 2.82 -0.94
N MET A 43 -1.79 3.85 -1.79
CA MET A 43 -0.67 4.45 -2.53
C MET A 43 0.16 5.41 -1.66
N LEU A 44 -0.50 6.15 -0.77
CA LEU A 44 0.11 7.20 0.04
C LEU A 44 1.07 6.64 1.10
N ALA A 45 0.71 5.55 1.80
CA ALA A 45 1.58 5.00 2.85
C ALA A 45 2.96 4.58 2.31
N PRO A 46 3.07 3.72 1.28
CA PRO A 46 4.36 3.31 0.75
C PRO A 46 5.15 4.47 0.14
N SER A 47 4.48 5.45 -0.46
CA SER A 47 5.17 6.62 -1.03
C SER A 47 5.79 7.51 0.06
N LEU A 48 5.08 7.73 1.17
CA LEU A 48 5.64 8.42 2.34
C LEU A 48 6.81 7.65 2.95
N ASP A 49 6.68 6.33 3.10
CA ASP A 49 7.75 5.47 3.64
C ASP A 49 9.01 5.51 2.76
N LEU A 50 8.84 5.48 1.44
CA LEU A 50 9.95 5.56 0.48
C LEU A 50 10.65 6.92 0.52
N VAL A 51 9.89 8.02 0.64
CA VAL A 51 10.47 9.36 0.84
C VAL A 51 11.21 9.44 2.17
N TYR A 52 10.62 8.92 3.25
CA TYR A 52 11.24 8.88 4.57
C TYR A 52 12.52 8.04 4.58
N ALA A 53 12.54 6.91 3.87
CA ALA A 53 13.72 6.07 3.70
C ALA A 53 14.87 6.77 2.96
N LYS A 54 14.56 7.71 2.04
CA LYS A 54 15.57 8.60 1.43
C LYS A 54 16.10 9.60 2.46
N GLN A 55 15.21 10.25 3.21
CA GLN A 55 15.58 11.27 4.20
C GLN A 55 16.45 10.72 5.34
N THR A 56 16.20 9.48 5.75
CA THR A 56 16.94 8.80 6.83
C THR A 56 18.18 8.04 6.34
N ASN A 57 18.50 8.12 5.04
CA ASN A 57 19.59 7.36 4.40
C ASN A 57 19.49 5.83 4.55
N ASP A 58 18.30 5.30 4.85
CA ASP A 58 18.05 3.84 4.97
C ASP A 58 18.42 3.09 3.68
N ILE A 59 18.11 3.69 2.53
CA ILE A 59 18.42 3.11 1.20
C ILE A 59 19.93 2.96 1.00
N LEU A 60 20.69 4.02 1.31
CA LEU A 60 22.15 4.03 1.17
C LEU A 60 22.79 3.05 2.15
N TYR A 61 22.37 3.06 3.41
CA TYR A 61 22.86 2.13 4.43
C TYR A 61 22.61 0.68 4.04
N THR A 62 21.38 0.34 3.62
CA THR A 62 21.03 -1.03 3.23
C THR A 62 21.76 -1.47 1.95
N ALA A 63 22.10 -0.55 1.04
CA ALA A 63 22.84 -0.86 -0.17
C ALA A 63 24.31 -1.23 0.08
N LEU A 64 24.90 -0.74 1.17
CA LEU A 64 26.29 -1.03 1.59
C LEU A 64 26.43 -2.39 2.30
N LEU A 65 25.32 -2.95 2.78
CA LEU A 65 25.30 -4.30 3.36
C LEU A 65 25.61 -5.36 2.28
N PRO A 66 26.06 -6.57 2.66
CA PRO A 66 26.35 -7.69 1.74
C PRO A 66 25.10 -8.26 1.04
N THR A 67 24.03 -7.48 0.96
CA THR A 67 22.79 -7.72 0.23
C THR A 67 22.76 -6.98 -1.12
N GLY A 68 23.55 -5.92 -1.25
CA GLY A 68 23.65 -5.09 -2.45
C GLY A 68 22.37 -4.31 -2.82
N LYS A 69 22.44 -3.54 -3.90
CA LYS A 69 21.33 -2.67 -4.39
C LYS A 69 20.08 -3.46 -4.78
N ALA A 70 20.25 -4.64 -5.36
CA ALA A 70 19.12 -5.49 -5.75
C ALA A 70 18.27 -5.95 -4.55
N GLY A 71 18.90 -6.16 -3.38
CA GLY A 71 18.19 -6.48 -2.15
C GLY A 71 17.29 -5.34 -1.66
N VAL A 72 17.77 -4.09 -1.78
CA VAL A 72 17.02 -2.88 -1.40
C VAL A 72 15.76 -2.73 -2.26
N VAL A 73 15.93 -2.79 -3.58
CA VAL A 73 14.80 -2.66 -4.53
C VAL A 73 13.78 -3.77 -4.29
N ARG A 74 14.22 -5.03 -4.16
CA ARG A 74 13.32 -6.16 -3.87
C ARG A 74 12.58 -5.97 -2.54
N GLY A 75 13.24 -5.48 -1.50
CA GLY A 75 12.62 -5.22 -0.20
C GLY A 75 11.49 -4.19 -0.30
N LYS A 76 11.78 -3.04 -0.91
CA LYS A 76 10.82 -1.94 -1.07
C LYS A 76 9.65 -2.30 -2.00
N VAL A 77 9.92 -2.97 -3.12
CA VAL A 77 8.86 -3.46 -4.03
C VAL A 77 7.95 -4.45 -3.32
N LEU A 78 8.53 -5.43 -2.62
CA LEU A 78 7.74 -6.44 -1.90
C LEU A 78 6.94 -5.78 -0.77
N TYR A 79 7.52 -4.84 -0.05
CA TYR A 79 6.85 -4.07 1.00
C TYR A 79 5.62 -3.31 0.49
N THR A 80 5.77 -2.54 -0.59
CA THR A 80 4.65 -1.79 -1.21
C THR A 80 3.52 -2.74 -1.59
N PHE A 81 3.86 -3.82 -2.31
CA PHE A 81 2.88 -4.81 -2.75
C PHE A 81 2.18 -5.50 -1.57
N THR A 82 2.92 -5.94 -0.55
CA THR A 82 2.33 -6.63 0.61
C THR A 82 1.46 -5.70 1.43
N PHE A 83 1.86 -4.44 1.61
CA PHE A 83 1.06 -3.46 2.34
C PHE A 83 -0.28 -3.22 1.65
N GLN A 84 -0.25 -2.91 0.35
CA GLN A 84 -1.45 -2.65 -0.44
C GLN A 84 -2.38 -3.87 -0.47
N THR A 85 -1.81 -5.07 -0.63
CA THR A 85 -2.57 -6.32 -0.61
C THR A 85 -3.23 -6.56 0.75
N VAL A 86 -2.51 -6.35 1.86
CA VAL A 86 -3.08 -6.50 3.21
C VAL A 86 -4.21 -5.51 3.45
N MET A 87 -4.03 -4.24 3.05
CA MET A 87 -5.07 -3.22 3.17
C MET A 87 -6.33 -3.57 2.35
N LEU A 88 -6.16 -4.07 1.12
CA LEU A 88 -7.27 -4.56 0.30
C LEU A 88 -7.96 -5.78 0.94
N LEU A 89 -7.21 -6.75 1.43
CA LEU A 89 -7.76 -7.93 2.09
C LEU A 89 -8.55 -7.56 3.35
N LEU A 90 -8.05 -6.62 4.15
CA LEU A 90 -8.77 -6.09 5.30
C LEU A 90 -10.02 -5.31 4.92
N THR A 91 -10.11 -4.80 3.68
CA THR A 91 -11.31 -4.13 3.17
C THR A 91 -12.44 -5.12 2.87
N ILE A 92 -12.13 -6.39 2.57
CA ILE A 92 -13.11 -7.44 2.23
C ILE A 92 -14.17 -7.67 3.33
N PRO A 93 -13.81 -7.92 4.60
CA PRO A 93 -14.82 -8.13 5.64
C PRO A 93 -15.75 -6.92 5.81
N TRP A 94 -15.23 -5.70 5.68
CA TRP A 94 -16.02 -4.47 5.75
C TRP A 94 -16.96 -4.31 4.56
N ALA A 95 -16.49 -4.64 3.36
CA ALA A 95 -17.32 -4.66 2.15
C ALA A 95 -18.46 -5.69 2.27
N LEU A 96 -18.20 -6.87 2.82
CA LEU A 96 -19.23 -7.89 3.08
C LEU A 96 -20.23 -7.41 4.14
N LEU A 97 -19.76 -6.89 5.27
CA LEU A 97 -20.63 -6.38 6.34
C LEU A 97 -21.57 -5.30 5.81
N ARG A 98 -21.05 -4.41 4.95
CA ARG A 98 -21.84 -3.36 4.31
C ARG A 98 -23.05 -3.90 3.53
N THR A 99 -22.91 -5.03 2.83
CA THR A 99 -24.01 -5.62 2.03
C THR A 99 -25.24 -5.97 2.88
N LEU A 100 -25.07 -6.16 4.19
CA LEU A 100 -26.16 -6.48 5.12
C LEU A 100 -26.91 -5.24 5.62
N TYR A 101 -26.28 -4.06 5.63
CA TYR A 101 -26.79 -2.89 6.34
C TYR A 101 -26.92 -1.61 5.50
N ILE A 102 -26.20 -1.48 4.38
CA ILE A 102 -26.06 -0.21 3.65
C ILE A 102 -26.43 -0.39 2.17
N GLN A 103 -27.40 0.41 1.71
CA GLN A 103 -27.85 0.45 0.32
C GLN A 103 -26.76 0.97 -0.65
N THR A 104 -27.09 1.05 -1.94
CA THR A 104 -26.21 1.55 -3.02
C THR A 104 -25.53 2.87 -2.65
N ASN A 105 -24.22 2.97 -2.91
CA ASN A 105 -23.45 4.18 -2.65
C ASN A 105 -23.78 5.26 -3.70
N PRO A 106 -24.28 6.46 -3.29
CA PRO A 106 -24.49 7.56 -4.23
C PRO A 106 -23.17 8.19 -4.72
N ALA A 107 -22.05 7.97 -4.01
CA ALA A 107 -20.75 8.58 -4.31
C ALA A 107 -19.94 7.83 -5.39
N GLY A 108 -20.52 6.84 -6.06
CA GLY A 108 -19.90 6.14 -7.19
C GLY A 108 -20.04 4.63 -7.10
N ILE A 109 -18.92 3.92 -7.25
CA ILE A 109 -18.92 2.46 -7.32
C ILE A 109 -19.24 1.82 -5.96
N ASN A 110 -20.04 0.75 -5.97
CA ASN A 110 -20.27 -0.08 -4.80
C ASN A 110 -19.04 -0.96 -4.51
N ALA A 111 -18.82 -1.34 -3.26
CA ALA A 111 -17.73 -2.23 -2.84
C ALA A 111 -17.97 -3.70 -3.26
N ASN A 112 -18.00 -3.93 -4.57
CA ASN A 112 -18.22 -5.23 -5.21
C ASN A 112 -16.93 -5.73 -5.90
N VAL A 113 -17.03 -6.84 -6.63
CA VAL A 113 -15.88 -7.43 -7.35
C VAL A 113 -15.23 -6.43 -8.33
N ALA A 114 -16.04 -5.60 -9.01
CA ALA A 114 -15.52 -4.60 -9.92
C ALA A 114 -14.69 -3.52 -9.19
N TYR A 115 -15.13 -3.08 -8.00
CA TYR A 115 -14.35 -2.18 -7.15
C TYR A 115 -12.96 -2.72 -6.83
N PHE A 116 -12.87 -3.98 -6.39
CA PHE A 116 -11.57 -4.60 -6.12
C PHE A 116 -10.73 -4.80 -7.39
N GLY A 117 -11.34 -5.16 -8.52
CA GLY A 117 -10.65 -5.30 -9.80
C GLY A 117 -10.05 -3.99 -10.29
N PHE A 118 -10.81 -2.90 -10.27
CA PHE A 118 -10.31 -1.57 -10.61
C PHE A 118 -9.25 -1.08 -9.62
N GLY A 119 -9.42 -1.38 -8.33
CA GLY A 119 -8.43 -1.09 -7.29
C GLY A 119 -7.09 -1.77 -7.55
N LEU A 120 -7.10 -3.07 -7.85
CA LEU A 120 -5.88 -3.83 -8.17
C LEU A 120 -5.18 -3.29 -9.42
N LEU A 121 -5.94 -2.95 -10.48
CA LEU A 121 -5.37 -2.34 -11.68
C LEU A 121 -4.74 -0.97 -11.37
N ALA A 122 -5.43 -0.12 -10.63
CA ALA A 122 -4.92 1.20 -10.27
C ALA A 122 -3.64 1.10 -9.42
N LEU A 123 -3.62 0.21 -8.44
CA LEU A 123 -2.46 -0.04 -7.58
C LEU A 123 -1.28 -0.63 -8.37
N ALA A 124 -1.52 -1.58 -9.27
CA ALA A 124 -0.46 -2.14 -10.11
C ALA A 124 0.16 -1.10 -11.04
N VAL A 125 -0.66 -0.25 -11.68
CA VAL A 125 -0.18 0.84 -12.54
C VAL A 125 0.61 1.86 -11.71
N PHE A 126 0.09 2.23 -10.54
CA PHE A 126 0.79 3.13 -9.62
C PHE A 126 2.14 2.56 -9.19
N ASP A 127 2.17 1.32 -8.70
CA ASP A 127 3.40 0.66 -8.24
C ASP A 127 4.45 0.61 -9.34
N TYR A 128 4.05 0.25 -10.56
CA TYR A 128 4.96 0.22 -11.69
C TYR A 128 5.55 1.60 -11.98
N LEU A 129 4.72 2.63 -12.15
CA LEU A 129 5.19 3.98 -12.47
C LEU A 129 6.01 4.59 -11.33
N PHE A 130 5.52 4.48 -10.11
CA PHE A 130 6.13 5.07 -8.93
C PHE A 130 7.46 4.40 -8.59
N LEU A 131 7.51 3.06 -8.50
CA LEU A 131 8.73 2.36 -8.10
C LEU A 131 9.80 2.46 -9.18
N THR A 132 9.45 2.33 -10.47
CA THR A 132 10.43 2.49 -11.55
C THR A 132 10.97 3.92 -11.64
N GLY A 133 10.10 4.92 -11.48
CA GLY A 133 10.51 6.33 -11.44
C GLY A 133 11.40 6.62 -10.22
N PHE A 134 11.00 6.15 -9.04
CA PHE A 134 11.69 6.40 -7.78
C PHE A 134 13.12 5.85 -7.73
N PHE A 135 13.34 4.65 -8.27
CA PHE A 135 14.66 3.99 -8.33
C PHE A 135 15.50 4.36 -9.56
N LYS A 136 14.91 5.01 -10.58
CA LYS A 136 15.69 5.61 -11.68
C LYS A 136 16.32 6.94 -11.30
N THR A 137 15.64 7.72 -10.44
CA THR A 137 16.01 9.11 -10.14
C THR A 137 16.74 9.29 -8.80
N GLY A 138 16.87 8.25 -7.99
CA GLY A 138 17.63 8.26 -6.73
C GLY A 138 18.37 6.96 -6.51
#